data_AF-A0ABC9GT24-F1
#
_entry.id   AF-A0ABC9GT24-F1
#
_cell.length_a   1.000
_cell.length_b   1.000
_cell.length_c   1.000
_cell.angle_alpha   90.00
_cell.angle_beta   90.00
_cell.angle_gamma   90.00
#
_symmetry.space_group_name_H-M   'P 1'
#
loop_
_entity.id
_entity.type
_entity.pdbx_description
1 polymer ?
#
loop_
_entity_poly.entity_id
_entity_poly.type
_entity_poly.pdbx_seq_one_letter_code
_entity_poly.pdbx_strand_id
1 'polypeptide(L)'
;MQAAKLLGPPATFNAAKLKVEFAGEELQLLRGKPFPRAYTLTHCDFTANLTLAVTGPMTGEQLRSWQSTLQRDDVVAEWKEAAAGEMTLHVHCFVSGANLLQELAAGFRYYVFSKELPLVLKAVVHGDAALFAERPELLEAKVWVHFHSSSRKYNRIECWGPLREASKRNLLHLDGRLDELQSAITRRRRKWETIFSALVALLL
;
A
#
# COMPACT_ATOMS: atom_id res chain seq x y z
N MET A 1 -21.98 -2.75 10.47
CA MET A 1 -22.14 -2.67 9.00
C MET A 1 -20.82 -2.46 8.22
N GLN A 2 -19.63 -2.54 8.84
CA GLN A 2 -18.39 -2.08 8.19
C GLN A 2 -17.55 -3.20 7.50
N ALA A 3 -17.71 -4.45 7.89
CA ALA A 3 -16.98 -5.59 7.30
C ALA A 3 -17.41 -5.92 5.85
N ALA A 4 -18.61 -5.50 5.43
CA ALA A 4 -19.09 -5.74 4.07
C ALA A 4 -18.31 -4.94 3.00
N LYS A 5 -17.65 -3.84 3.40
CA LYS A 5 -16.91 -2.96 2.47
C LYS A 5 -15.55 -3.53 2.05
N LEU A 6 -14.82 -4.18 2.97
CA LEU A 6 -13.51 -4.79 2.67
C LEU A 6 -13.60 -5.96 1.69
N LEU A 7 -14.73 -6.68 1.67
CA LEU A 7 -15.01 -7.76 0.72
C LEU A 7 -15.88 -7.31 -0.48
N GLY A 8 -16.23 -6.02 -0.55
CA GLY A 8 -16.95 -5.42 -1.68
C GLY A 8 -16.02 -5.14 -2.88
N PRO A 9 -16.45 -4.35 -3.87
CA PRO A 9 -15.53 -3.86 -4.90
C PRO A 9 -14.38 -3.04 -4.27
N PRO A 10 -13.22 -2.90 -4.97
CA PRO A 10 -12.14 -2.00 -4.54
C PRO A 10 -12.66 -0.59 -4.28
N ALA A 11 -12.07 0.11 -3.32
CA ALA A 11 -12.42 1.50 -3.11
C ALA A 11 -12.10 2.33 -4.37
N THR A 12 -13.03 3.20 -4.75
CA THR A 12 -12.80 4.14 -5.85
C THR A 12 -12.00 5.31 -5.34
N PHE A 13 -10.86 5.60 -5.98
CA PHE A 13 -10.05 6.77 -5.65
C PHE A 13 -10.87 8.05 -5.79
N ASN A 14 -10.85 8.89 -4.75
CA ASN A 14 -11.49 10.20 -4.75
C ASN A 14 -10.44 11.27 -4.41
N ALA A 15 -10.05 12.06 -5.41
CA ALA A 15 -9.05 13.11 -5.28
C ALA A 15 -9.40 14.15 -4.19
N ALA A 16 -10.67 14.49 -4.02
CA ALA A 16 -11.11 15.49 -3.03
C ALA A 16 -10.90 15.03 -1.58
N LYS A 17 -10.64 13.73 -1.36
CA LYS A 17 -10.33 13.15 -0.05
C LYS A 17 -8.84 12.91 0.16
N LEU A 18 -8.01 13.23 -0.83
CA LEU A 18 -6.55 13.13 -0.72
C LEU A 18 -5.99 14.47 -0.24
N LYS A 19 -5.38 14.46 0.95
CA LYS A 19 -4.52 15.53 1.43
C LYS A 19 -3.07 15.17 1.10
N VAL A 20 -2.32 16.11 0.54
CA VAL A 20 -0.89 15.91 0.24
C VAL A 20 -0.07 16.83 1.13
N GLU A 21 0.95 16.28 1.77
CA GLU A 21 1.84 17.00 2.68
C GLU A 21 3.29 16.79 2.26
N PHE A 22 4.02 17.86 1.96
CA PHE A 22 5.45 17.78 1.63
C PHE A 22 6.27 18.06 2.89
N ALA A 23 6.95 17.04 3.41
CA ALA A 23 7.67 17.10 4.66
C ALA A 23 9.20 17.09 4.45
N GLY A 24 9.89 18.01 5.10
CA GLY A 24 11.34 18.22 5.02
C GLY A 24 11.69 19.60 4.46
N GLU A 25 12.63 20.30 5.10
CA GLU A 25 13.08 21.64 4.67
C GLU A 25 13.54 21.66 3.22
N GLU A 26 14.25 20.62 2.76
CA GLU A 26 14.74 20.55 1.39
C GLU A 26 13.62 20.42 0.33
N LEU A 27 12.57 19.64 0.61
CA LEU A 27 11.38 19.56 -0.25
C LEU A 27 10.61 20.87 -0.27
N GLN A 28 10.54 21.57 0.86
CA GLN A 28 9.84 22.85 0.97
C GLN A 28 10.62 23.99 0.30
N LEU A 29 11.94 24.05 0.52
CA LEU A 29 12.85 25.06 -0.04
C LEU A 29 13.05 24.88 -1.54
N LEU A 30 13.18 23.63 -2.00
CA LEU A 30 13.36 23.34 -3.43
C LEU A 30 12.03 23.16 -4.18
N ARG A 31 10.88 23.47 -3.56
CA ARG A 31 9.54 23.34 -4.15
C ARG A 31 9.25 21.96 -4.76
N GLY A 32 9.57 20.91 -4.03
CA GLY A 32 9.39 19.55 -4.51
C GLY A 32 10.37 19.22 -5.63
N LYS A 33 11.68 19.40 -5.42
CA LYS A 33 12.73 18.94 -6.35
C LYS A 33 13.63 17.80 -5.86
N PRO A 34 13.91 17.55 -4.56
CA PRO A 34 14.79 16.46 -4.23
C PRO A 34 14.13 15.15 -4.67
N PHE A 35 14.86 14.41 -5.48
CA PHE A 35 14.55 13.09 -5.97
C PHE A 35 15.82 12.25 -5.78
N PRO A 36 15.74 11.01 -5.28
CA PRO A 36 14.54 10.20 -5.06
C PRO A 36 13.63 10.66 -3.92
N ARG A 37 12.36 10.22 -3.94
CA ARG A 37 11.34 10.52 -2.93
C ARG A 37 10.80 9.26 -2.29
N ALA A 38 10.28 9.42 -1.08
CA ALA A 38 9.43 8.44 -0.44
C ALA A 38 8.04 9.02 -0.14
N TYR A 39 7.09 8.12 0.00
CA TYR A 39 5.68 8.38 0.17
C TYR A 39 5.19 7.54 1.34
N THR A 40 4.43 8.14 2.24
CA THR A 40 3.65 7.42 3.25
C THR A 40 2.19 7.75 3.03
N LEU A 41 1.38 6.74 2.72
CA LEU A 41 -0.06 6.88 2.61
C LEU A 41 -0.73 6.36 3.87
N THR A 42 -1.45 7.24 4.56
CA THR A 42 -2.23 6.95 5.74
C THR A 42 -3.71 7.08 5.43
N HIS A 43 -4.51 6.10 5.89
CA HIS A 43 -5.96 6.11 5.76
C HIS A 43 -6.62 6.42 7.11
N CYS A 44 -7.57 7.36 7.13
CA CYS A 44 -8.38 7.63 8.30
C CYS A 44 -9.73 6.91 8.20
N ASP A 45 -9.92 5.82 8.96
CA ASP A 45 -11.14 5.01 8.93
C ASP A 45 -12.43 5.77 9.27
N PHE A 46 -12.32 6.83 10.08
CA PHE A 46 -13.48 7.63 10.49
C PHE A 46 -14.00 8.55 9.37
N THR A 47 -13.09 9.16 8.60
CA THR A 47 -13.43 10.15 7.56
C THR A 47 -13.35 9.58 6.13
N ALA A 48 -12.72 8.42 5.99
CA ALA A 48 -12.25 7.86 4.73
C ALA A 48 -11.35 8.83 3.95
N ASN A 49 -10.66 9.75 4.64
CA ASN A 49 -9.65 10.62 4.05
C ASN A 49 -8.32 9.88 3.93
N LEU A 50 -7.57 10.25 2.90
CA LEU A 50 -6.23 9.76 2.64
C LEU A 50 -5.25 10.92 2.85
N THR A 51 -4.16 10.66 3.54
CA THR A 51 -3.04 11.60 3.64
C THR A 51 -1.84 10.97 2.95
N LEU A 52 -1.29 11.65 1.95
CA LEU A 52 -0.03 11.30 1.31
C LEU A 52 1.06 12.24 1.81
N ALA A 53 1.93 11.74 2.68
CA ALA A 53 3.14 12.46 3.05
C ALA A 53 4.22 12.16 2.01
N VAL A 54 4.81 13.21 1.43
CA VAL A 54 5.92 13.16 0.48
C VAL A 54 7.18 13.62 1.19
N THR A 55 8.20 12.77 1.21
CA THR A 55 9.49 13.02 1.86
C THR A 55 10.66 12.77 0.90
N GLY A 56 11.86 13.16 1.32
CA GLY A 56 13.10 12.72 0.67
C GLY A 56 13.29 11.20 0.77
N PRO A 57 14.43 10.68 0.28
CA PRO A 57 14.69 9.24 0.30
C PRO A 57 14.74 8.71 1.73
N MET A 58 14.13 7.54 1.94
CA MET A 58 14.15 6.89 3.23
C MET A 58 15.47 6.17 3.48
N THR A 59 16.01 6.32 4.69
CA THR A 59 17.10 5.48 5.16
C THR A 59 16.57 4.09 5.55
N GLY A 60 17.46 3.09 5.53
CA GLY A 60 17.09 1.74 6.00
C GLY A 60 16.64 1.71 7.46
N GLU A 61 17.09 2.67 8.29
CA GLU A 61 16.63 2.80 9.67
C GLU A 61 15.20 3.35 9.74
N GLN A 62 14.87 4.37 8.94
CA GLN A 62 13.51 4.88 8.83
C GLN A 62 12.54 3.79 8.36
N LEU A 63 12.93 2.97 7.38
CA LEU A 63 12.11 1.87 6.91
C LEU A 63 11.92 0.77 7.98
N ARG A 64 12.96 0.42 8.75
CA ARG A 64 12.84 -0.52 9.87
C ARG A 64 11.97 0.04 10.99
N SER A 65 12.13 1.33 11.29
CA SER A 65 11.31 2.04 12.25
C SER A 65 9.84 2.08 11.80
N TRP A 66 9.58 2.29 10.51
CA TRP A 66 8.21 2.20 9.95
C TRP A 66 7.55 0.85 10.27
N GLN A 67 8.28 -0.26 10.11
CA GLN A 67 7.76 -1.60 10.43
C GLN A 67 7.39 -1.79 11.91
N SER A 68 7.96 -1.00 12.83
CA SER A 68 7.73 -1.13 14.27
C SER A 68 6.87 -0.04 14.90
N THR A 69 6.76 1.15 14.28
CA THR A 69 6.22 2.36 14.94
C THR A 69 4.94 2.94 14.31
N LEU A 70 4.68 2.72 13.02
CA LEU A 70 3.55 3.36 12.33
C LEU A 70 2.24 2.56 12.44
N GLN A 71 1.11 3.20 12.12
CA GLN A 71 -0.19 2.52 12.15
C GLN A 71 -0.15 1.40 11.12
N ARG A 72 -0.62 0.20 11.51
CA ARG A 72 -0.35 -1.05 10.77
C ARG A 72 -0.84 -0.99 9.31
N ASP A 73 -1.77 -0.10 9.00
CA ASP A 73 -2.40 0.04 7.68
C ASP A 73 -1.76 1.12 6.79
N ASP A 74 -0.71 1.79 7.27
CA ASP A 74 0.07 2.70 6.44
C ASP A 74 0.81 1.93 5.34
N VAL A 75 0.84 2.50 4.14
CA VAL A 75 1.61 1.99 3.00
C VAL A 75 2.74 2.96 2.70
N VAL A 76 3.97 2.45 2.67
CA VAL A 76 5.15 3.22 2.28
C VAL A 76 5.55 2.88 0.86
N ALA A 77 5.91 3.88 0.07
CA ALA A 77 6.53 3.69 -1.22
C ALA A 77 7.80 4.53 -1.34
N GLU A 78 8.86 4.01 -1.95
CA GLU A 78 10.11 4.74 -2.15
C GLU A 78 10.66 4.53 -3.56
N TRP A 79 11.17 5.62 -4.14
CA TRP A 79 11.92 5.55 -5.39
C TRP A 79 13.32 5.05 -5.13
N LYS A 80 13.74 4.03 -5.90
CA LYS A 80 15.10 3.51 -5.89
C LYS A 80 15.68 3.49 -7.29
N GLU A 81 16.96 3.84 -7.36
CA GLU A 81 17.76 3.67 -8.56
C GLU A 81 18.22 2.21 -8.66
N ALA A 82 17.85 1.57 -9.75
CA ALA A 82 18.32 0.24 -10.14
C ALA A 82 19.62 0.35 -10.97
N ALA A 83 20.13 -0.81 -11.40
CA ALA A 83 21.29 -0.83 -12.29
C ALA A 83 21.05 0.01 -13.55
N ALA A 84 22.09 0.70 -14.02
CA ALA A 84 22.06 1.59 -15.20
C ALA A 84 21.17 2.85 -15.08
N GLY A 85 20.82 3.28 -13.86
CA GLY A 85 20.12 4.56 -13.64
C GLY A 85 18.60 4.50 -13.83
N GLU A 86 18.05 3.31 -14.06
CA GLU A 86 16.60 3.12 -14.14
C GLU A 86 15.95 3.30 -12.77
N MET A 87 14.86 4.05 -12.69
CA MET A 87 14.11 4.22 -11.45
C MET A 87 13.06 3.12 -11.30
N THR A 88 12.90 2.65 -10.07
CA THR A 88 11.89 1.67 -9.69
C THR A 88 11.17 2.12 -8.42
N LEU A 89 9.87 1.85 -8.35
CA LEU A 89 9.06 2.19 -7.18
C LEU A 89 8.93 0.95 -6.29
N HIS A 90 9.41 1.03 -5.07
CA HIS A 90 9.30 -0.02 -4.07
C HIS A 90 8.18 0.30 -3.10
N VAL A 91 7.14 -0.52 -3.06
CA VAL A 91 6.01 -0.36 -2.15
C VAL A 91 6.10 -1.39 -1.04
N HIS A 92 5.93 -0.98 0.20
CA HIS A 92 6.10 -1.79 1.40
C HIS A 92 4.77 -1.91 2.12
N CYS A 93 4.32 -3.15 2.32
CA CYS A 93 3.09 -3.48 3.03
C CYS A 93 3.41 -4.39 4.21
N PHE A 94 2.98 -3.99 5.42
CA PHE A 94 3.17 -4.82 6.61
C PHE A 94 1.99 -5.80 6.77
N VAL A 95 2.25 -7.06 6.45
CA VAL A 95 1.23 -8.12 6.44
C VAL A 95 1.12 -8.80 7.80
N SER A 96 2.23 -9.19 8.43
CA SER A 96 2.20 -9.77 9.78
C SER A 96 3.57 -9.75 10.48
N GLY A 97 3.57 -9.57 11.81
CA GLY A 97 4.74 -9.71 12.67
C GLY A 97 4.81 -11.06 13.39
N ALA A 98 5.65 -11.16 14.43
CA ALA A 98 5.91 -12.41 15.16
C ALA A 98 4.74 -12.90 16.06
N ASN A 99 3.63 -12.17 16.12
CA ASN A 99 2.46 -12.53 16.92
C ASN A 99 1.54 -13.51 16.16
N LEU A 100 1.12 -14.59 16.82
CA LEU A 100 0.19 -15.60 16.29
C LEU A 100 -1.13 -15.03 15.75
N LEU A 101 -1.73 -14.02 16.40
CA LEU A 101 -2.94 -13.37 15.91
C LEU A 101 -2.71 -12.64 14.58
N GLN A 102 -1.54 -12.02 14.42
CA GLN A 102 -1.17 -11.36 13.17
C GLN A 102 -0.88 -12.39 12.07
N GLU A 103 -0.27 -13.53 12.41
CA GLU A 103 -0.07 -14.63 11.47
C GLU A 103 -1.40 -15.21 10.97
N LEU A 104 -2.39 -15.35 11.85
CA LEU A 104 -3.74 -15.76 11.46
C LEU A 104 -4.43 -14.74 10.54
N ALA A 105 -4.14 -13.45 10.72
CA ALA A 105 -4.65 -12.36 9.89
C ALA A 105 -3.85 -12.13 8.60
N ALA A 106 -2.64 -12.71 8.47
CA ALA A 106 -1.72 -12.44 7.37
C ALA A 106 -2.34 -12.66 6.00
N GLY A 107 -3.12 -13.73 5.83
CA GLY A 107 -3.82 -13.98 4.55
C GLY A 107 -4.89 -12.94 4.22
N PHE A 108 -5.58 -12.41 5.23
CA PHE A 108 -6.56 -11.34 5.03
C PHE A 108 -5.88 -10.01 4.72
N ARG A 109 -4.83 -9.63 5.48
CA ARG A 109 -4.08 -8.40 5.22
C ARG A 109 -3.40 -8.42 3.86
N TYR A 110 -2.79 -9.53 3.48
CA TYR A 110 -2.27 -9.75 2.13
C TYR A 110 -3.34 -9.48 1.07
N TYR A 111 -4.52 -10.09 1.22
CA TYR A 111 -5.64 -9.88 0.30
C TYR A 111 -6.07 -8.41 0.21
N VAL A 112 -6.22 -7.73 1.35
CA VAL A 112 -6.62 -6.33 1.42
C VAL A 112 -5.59 -5.42 0.77
N PHE A 113 -4.29 -5.62 1.03
CA PHE A 113 -3.24 -4.85 0.36
C PHE A 113 -3.22 -5.11 -1.15
N SER A 114 -3.25 -6.37 -1.59
CA SER A 114 -3.32 -6.69 -3.03
C SER A 114 -4.52 -6.05 -3.71
N LYS A 115 -5.63 -5.90 -2.99
CA LYS A 115 -6.86 -5.27 -3.47
C LYS A 115 -6.76 -3.74 -3.55
N GLU A 116 -6.23 -3.08 -2.52
CA GLU A 116 -6.29 -1.62 -2.37
C GLU A 116 -5.04 -0.91 -2.89
N LEU A 117 -3.92 -1.62 -3.11
CA LEU A 117 -2.68 -1.03 -3.63
C LEU A 117 -2.83 -0.23 -4.93
N PRO A 118 -3.67 -0.61 -5.92
CA PRO A 118 -3.89 0.24 -7.09
C PRO A 118 -4.42 1.64 -6.71
N LEU A 119 -5.23 1.77 -5.65
CA LEU A 119 -5.67 3.06 -5.12
C LEU A 119 -4.49 3.84 -4.51
N VAL A 120 -3.58 3.15 -3.81
CA VAL A 120 -2.37 3.76 -3.24
C VAL A 120 -1.49 4.35 -4.35
N LEU A 121 -1.28 3.59 -5.42
CA LEU A 121 -0.49 4.04 -6.57
C LEU A 121 -1.15 5.23 -7.29
N LYS A 122 -2.50 5.24 -7.40
CA LYS A 122 -3.22 6.42 -7.91
C LYS A 122 -3.02 7.64 -7.02
N ALA A 123 -3.03 7.47 -5.69
CA ALA A 123 -2.79 8.56 -4.75
C ALA A 123 -1.38 9.14 -4.91
N VAL A 124 -0.35 8.30 -5.09
CA VAL A 124 1.03 8.75 -5.38
C VAL A 124 1.08 9.54 -6.69
N VAL A 125 0.55 9.00 -7.78
CA VAL A 125 0.57 9.67 -9.10
C VAL A 125 -0.19 10.99 -9.09
N HIS A 126 -1.35 11.01 -8.44
CA HIS A 126 -2.17 12.22 -8.35
C HIS A 126 -1.58 13.26 -7.39
N GLY A 127 -1.09 12.81 -6.23
CA GLY A 127 -0.59 13.69 -5.18
C GLY A 127 0.75 14.33 -5.51
N ASP A 128 1.58 13.65 -6.31
CA ASP A 128 2.86 14.19 -6.80
C ASP A 128 2.83 14.44 -8.32
N ALA A 129 1.71 14.95 -8.83
CA ALA A 129 1.51 15.16 -10.27
C ALA A 129 2.58 16.04 -10.93
N ALA A 130 3.16 16.99 -10.20
CA ALA A 130 4.25 17.84 -10.70
C ALA A 130 5.49 17.02 -11.06
N LEU A 131 5.88 16.06 -10.22
CA LEU A 131 6.99 15.15 -10.51
C LEU A 131 6.73 14.34 -11.78
N PHE A 132 5.52 13.80 -11.95
CA PHE A 132 5.18 12.99 -13.12
C PHE A 132 4.99 13.81 -14.41
N ALA A 133 4.70 15.11 -14.29
CA ALA A 133 4.70 16.03 -15.42
C ALA A 133 6.14 16.35 -15.89
N GLU A 134 7.07 16.51 -14.95
CA GLU A 134 8.48 16.76 -15.24
C GLU A 134 9.22 15.50 -15.71
N ARG A 135 8.88 14.35 -15.11
CA ARG A 135 9.52 13.04 -15.33
C ARG A 135 8.51 11.97 -15.75
N PRO A 136 7.92 12.08 -16.95
CA PRO A 136 6.89 11.15 -17.42
C PRO A 136 7.40 9.70 -17.55
N GLU A 137 8.72 9.49 -17.67
CA GLU A 137 9.33 8.16 -17.71
C GLU A 137 9.09 7.36 -16.44
N LEU A 138 8.85 8.02 -15.30
CA LEU A 138 8.53 7.35 -14.03
C LEU A 138 7.20 6.59 -14.06
N LEU A 139 6.31 6.91 -15.00
CA LEU A 139 5.07 6.14 -15.18
C LEU A 139 5.31 4.76 -15.80
N GLU A 140 6.43 4.58 -16.49
CA GLU A 140 6.85 3.30 -17.07
C GLU A 140 7.76 2.50 -16.13
N ALA A 141 8.19 3.11 -15.01
CA ALA A 141 9.01 2.46 -14.00
C ALA A 141 8.30 1.25 -13.39
N LYS A 142 9.07 0.19 -13.14
CA LYS A 142 8.56 -1.03 -12.50
C LYS A 142 8.19 -0.77 -11.04
N VAL A 143 7.03 -1.27 -10.66
CA VAL A 143 6.55 -1.30 -9.27
C VAL A 143 6.87 -2.66 -8.65
N TRP A 144 7.64 -2.64 -7.57
CA TRP A 144 7.96 -3.81 -6.74
C TRP A 144 7.20 -3.71 -5.43
N VAL A 145 6.31 -4.67 -5.16
CA VAL A 145 5.53 -4.72 -3.92
C VAL A 145 6.15 -5.73 -2.96
N HIS A 146 6.56 -5.25 -1.79
CA HIS A 146 7.16 -6.00 -0.71
C HIS A 146 6.08 -6.26 0.36
N PHE A 147 5.60 -7.50 0.42
CA PHE A 147 4.73 -7.97 1.49
C PHE A 147 5.60 -8.50 2.62
N HIS A 148 5.72 -7.72 3.70
CA HIS A 148 6.53 -8.07 4.87
C HIS A 148 5.72 -8.93 5.83
N SER A 149 6.18 -10.17 6.07
CA SER A 149 5.47 -11.13 6.92
C SER A 149 6.44 -12.06 7.64
N SER A 150 6.15 -12.41 8.89
CA SER A 150 6.80 -13.53 9.60
C SER A 150 6.49 -14.89 8.97
N SER A 151 5.29 -15.04 8.38
CA SER A 151 4.90 -16.24 7.64
C SER A 151 5.56 -16.28 6.27
N ARG A 152 6.35 -17.33 5.99
CA ARG A 152 6.99 -17.56 4.69
C ARG A 152 6.02 -17.54 3.52
N LYS A 153 4.76 -17.94 3.75
CA LYS A 153 3.73 -17.95 2.70
C LYS A 153 3.46 -16.54 2.18
N TYR A 154 3.44 -15.52 3.05
CA TYR A 154 3.08 -14.15 2.68
C TYR A 154 4.27 -13.19 2.63
N ASN A 155 5.46 -13.63 3.06
CA ASN A 155 6.69 -12.85 2.95
C ASN A 155 7.24 -12.94 1.52
N ARG A 156 6.94 -11.95 0.67
CA ARG A 156 7.25 -12.02 -0.77
C ARG A 156 7.41 -10.67 -1.42
N ILE A 157 8.07 -10.69 -2.56
CA ILE A 157 8.26 -9.53 -3.44
C ILE A 157 7.58 -9.85 -4.77
N GLU A 158 6.72 -8.95 -5.23
CA GLU A 158 5.97 -9.11 -6.49
C GLU A 158 6.27 -7.95 -7.43
N CYS A 159 6.54 -8.25 -8.70
CA CYS A 159 6.62 -7.24 -9.76
C CYS A 159 5.22 -7.00 -10.31
N TRP A 160 4.71 -5.78 -10.17
CA TRP A 160 3.39 -5.40 -10.66
C TRP A 160 3.41 -4.75 -12.03
N GLY A 161 4.60 -4.66 -12.65
CA GLY A 161 4.81 -4.02 -13.94
C GLY A 161 4.95 -2.50 -13.84
N PRO A 162 4.77 -1.79 -14.97
CA PRO A 162 4.83 -0.33 -15.02
C PRO A 162 3.84 0.35 -14.07
N LEU A 163 4.22 1.47 -13.46
CA LEU A 163 3.37 2.23 -12.53
C LEU A 163 2.01 2.63 -13.15
N ARG A 164 2.00 3.00 -14.43
CA ARG A 164 0.77 3.33 -15.18
C ARG A 164 -0.22 2.18 -15.22
N GLU A 165 0.27 0.96 -15.36
CA GLU A 165 -0.55 -0.25 -15.43
C GLU A 165 -0.93 -0.74 -14.03
N ALA A 166 0.05 -0.75 -13.11
CA ALA A 166 -0.14 -1.16 -11.73
C ALA A 166 -1.20 -0.30 -11.01
N SER A 167 -1.24 1.00 -11.28
CA SER A 167 -2.28 1.91 -10.74
C SER A 167 -3.67 1.67 -11.34
N LYS A 168 -3.78 1.05 -12.53
CA LYS A 168 -5.06 0.71 -13.18
C LYS A 168 -5.48 -0.73 -12.94
N ARG A 169 -4.65 -1.52 -12.24
CA ARG A 169 -4.88 -2.94 -12.03
C ARG A 169 -6.22 -3.14 -11.32
N ASN A 170 -7.11 -3.88 -11.96
CA ASN A 170 -8.34 -4.37 -11.35
C ASN A 170 -8.10 -5.81 -10.89
N LEU A 171 -8.64 -6.16 -9.73
CA LEU A 171 -8.57 -7.51 -9.15
C LEU A 171 -9.03 -8.64 -10.07
N LEU A 172 -9.87 -8.33 -11.07
CA LEU A 172 -10.35 -9.26 -12.08
C LEU A 172 -9.25 -9.83 -12.99
N HIS A 173 -8.01 -9.33 -12.89
CA HIS A 173 -6.84 -9.83 -13.61
C HIS A 173 -5.79 -10.49 -12.70
N LEU A 174 -6.10 -10.73 -11.42
CA LEU A 174 -5.26 -11.56 -10.56
C LEU A 174 -5.71 -13.02 -10.63
N ASP A 175 -4.77 -13.85 -11.10
CA ASP A 175 -4.73 -15.31 -11.12
C ASP A 175 -5.55 -16.04 -10.02
N GLY A 176 -6.08 -17.23 -10.34
CA GLY A 176 -7.13 -17.97 -9.60
C GLY A 176 -6.85 -18.30 -8.11
N ARG A 177 -5.65 -18.00 -7.61
CA ARG A 177 -5.27 -18.11 -6.20
C ARG A 177 -5.93 -17.05 -5.31
N LEU A 178 -6.28 -15.88 -5.85
CA LEU A 178 -7.08 -14.91 -5.11
C LEU A 178 -8.53 -15.32 -5.00
N ASP A 179 -9.08 -16.02 -6.00
CA ASP A 179 -10.44 -16.58 -5.93
C ASP A 179 -10.53 -17.71 -4.90
N GLU A 180 -9.50 -18.54 -4.77
CA GLU A 180 -9.39 -19.53 -3.69
C GLU A 180 -9.31 -18.87 -2.30
N LEU A 181 -8.57 -17.76 -2.17
CA LEU A 181 -8.51 -17.00 -0.91
C LEU A 181 -9.83 -16.30 -0.62
N GLN A 182 -10.45 -15.66 -1.61
CA GLN A 182 -11.77 -15.03 -1.49
C GLN A 182 -12.83 -16.05 -1.09
N SER A 183 -12.86 -17.23 -1.72
CA SER A 183 -13.78 -18.33 -1.39
C SER A 183 -13.50 -18.91 0.01
N ALA A 184 -12.23 -19.03 0.41
CA ALA A 184 -11.87 -19.45 1.76
C ALA A 184 -12.28 -18.43 2.83
N ILE A 185 -12.13 -17.13 2.55
CA ILE A 185 -12.53 -16.03 3.43
C ILE A 185 -14.06 -15.94 3.52
N THR A 186 -14.78 -16.04 2.40
CA THR A 186 -16.26 -16.08 2.40
C THR A 186 -16.83 -17.34 3.03
N ARG A 187 -16.16 -18.49 2.92
CA ARG A 187 -16.56 -19.74 3.62
C ARG A 187 -16.34 -19.63 5.13
N ARG A 188 -15.24 -19.00 5.58
CA ARG A 188 -15.00 -18.73 7.01
C ARG A 188 -16.02 -17.75 7.59
N ARG A 189 -16.51 -16.78 6.81
CA ARG A 189 -17.57 -15.83 7.18
C ARG A 189 -18.87 -16.51 7.62
N ARG A 190 -19.33 -17.56 6.92
CA ARG A 190 -20.55 -18.30 7.32
C ARG A 190 -20.46 -19.00 8.67
N LYS A 191 -19.25 -19.28 9.16
CA LYS A 191 -19.05 -20.10 10.36
C LYS A 191 -18.81 -19.28 11.64
N TRP A 192 -18.50 -17.98 11.55
CA TRP A 192 -18.04 -17.16 12.70
C TRP A 192 -18.56 -15.71 12.67
N GLU A 193 -19.87 -15.50 12.50
CA GLU A 193 -20.45 -14.14 12.42
C GLU A 193 -20.29 -13.31 13.72
N THR A 194 -20.12 -13.94 14.88
CA THR A 194 -20.05 -13.24 16.18
C THR A 194 -18.63 -12.82 16.59
N ILE A 195 -17.58 -13.46 16.04
CA ILE A 195 -16.17 -13.21 16.42
C ILE A 195 -15.48 -12.26 15.43
N PHE A 196 -16.09 -12.05 14.26
CA PHE A 196 -15.58 -11.17 13.20
C PHE A 196 -15.53 -9.70 13.60
N SER A 197 -16.44 -9.24 14.47
CA SER A 197 -16.47 -7.85 14.96
C SER A 197 -15.33 -7.56 15.93
N ALA A 198 -14.98 -8.54 16.77
CA ALA A 198 -13.87 -8.43 17.72
C ALA A 198 -12.50 -8.48 17.03
N LEU A 199 -12.35 -9.30 15.97
CA LEU A 199 -11.11 -9.37 15.19
C LEU A 199 -10.87 -8.12 14.34
N VAL A 200 -11.91 -7.48 13.80
CA VAL A 200 -11.78 -6.21 13.07
C VAL A 200 -11.39 -5.06 14.00
N ALA A 201 -11.88 -5.06 15.25
CA ALA A 201 -11.49 -4.06 16.26
C ALA A 201 -10.11 -4.31 16.90
N LEU A 202 -9.53 -5.51 16.74
CA LEU A 202 -8.19 -5.85 17.25
C LEU A 202 -7.10 -5.76 16.15
N LEU A 203 -7.52 -5.61 14.88
CA LEU A 203 -6.66 -5.56 13.70
C LEU A 203 -6.67 -4.20 12.98
N LEU A 204 -7.49 -3.25 13.45
CA LEU A 204 -7.42 -1.81 13.16
C LEU A 204 -6.81 -1.11 14.39
#